data_AF-A0A7S2CV72-F1
#
_entry.id   AF-A0A7S2CV72-F1
#
_cell.length_a   1.000
_cell.length_b   1.000
_cell.length_c   1.000
_cell.angle_alpha   90.00
_cell.angle_beta   90.00
_cell.angle_gamma   90.00
#
_symmetry.space_group_name_H-M   'P 1'
#
loop_
_entity.id
_entity.type
_entity.pdbx_description
1 polymer ?
#
loop_
_entity_poly.entity_id
_entity_poly.type
_entity_poly.pdbx_seq_one_letter_code
_entity_poly.pdbx_strand_id
1 'polypeptide(L)'
;VHVFQEGAQNVVGLDFRASLTMEMTELQRGAERRLDFRCHDSFMFNEFNGEWQLTPIGADRTSLAYRVQVTPKGPLPVLAIEWRIREDVPPNLQAIKLAAESIPIEMLR
;
A
#
# COMPACT_ATOMS: atom_id res chain seq x y z
N VAL A 1 -12.60 4.38 7.10
CA VAL A 1 -13.09 5.02 5.85
C VAL A 1 -13.03 3.99 4.72
N HIS A 2 -13.98 3.97 3.79
CA HIS A 2 -13.91 3.07 2.64
C HIS A 2 -13.25 3.79 1.46
N VAL A 3 -12.25 3.15 0.86
CA VAL A 3 -11.48 3.68 -0.27
C VAL A 3 -11.57 2.70 -1.43
N PHE A 4 -12.09 3.17 -2.56
CA PHE A 4 -12.04 2.41 -3.81
C PHE A 4 -10.67 2.59 -4.45
N GLN A 5 -10.06 1.49 -4.86
CA GLN A 5 -8.79 1.47 -5.59
C GLN A 5 -8.94 0.66 -6.86
N GLU A 6 -8.45 1.21 -7.96
CA GLU A 6 -8.30 0.54 -9.24
C GLU A 6 -6.84 0.58 -9.66
N GLY A 7 -6.26 -0.58 -9.92
CA GLY A 7 -4.99 -0.74 -10.61
C GLY A 7 -5.25 -1.25 -12.01
N ALA A 8 -4.80 -0.53 -13.03
CA ALA A 8 -4.88 -0.95 -14.42
C ALA A 8 -3.48 -0.84 -15.05
N GLN A 9 -2.97 -1.93 -15.59
CA GLN A 9 -1.71 -1.93 -16.31
C GLN A 9 -1.67 -2.96 -17.45
N ASN A 10 -0.97 -2.57 -18.52
CA ASN A 10 -0.71 -3.44 -19.66
C ASN A 10 0.71 -3.97 -19.55
N VAL A 11 0.84 -5.29 -19.43
CA VAL A 11 2.13 -6.00 -19.43
C VAL A 11 2.14 -6.90 -20.64
N VAL A 12 3.11 -6.77 -21.54
CA VAL A 12 3.29 -7.50 -22.82
C VAL A 12 2.27 -8.65 -23.05
N GLY A 13 1.13 -8.32 -23.68
CA GLY A 13 0.09 -9.28 -24.06
C GLY A 13 -1.00 -9.57 -23.01
N LEU A 14 -0.95 -8.96 -21.84
CA LEU A 14 -1.90 -9.10 -20.74
C LEU A 14 -2.30 -7.73 -20.19
N ASP A 15 -3.58 -7.39 -20.39
CA ASP A 15 -4.21 -6.24 -19.73
C ASP A 15 -4.69 -6.69 -18.35
N PHE A 16 -3.97 -6.29 -17.30
CA PHE A 16 -4.36 -6.58 -15.92
C PHE A 16 -5.09 -5.37 -15.34
N ARG A 17 -6.37 -5.56 -15.02
CA ARG A 17 -7.17 -4.59 -14.27
C ARG A 17 -7.67 -5.25 -13.01
N ALA A 18 -7.38 -4.65 -11.88
CA ALA A 18 -7.89 -5.07 -10.60
C ALA A 18 -8.44 -3.89 -9.80
N SER A 19 -9.66 -4.02 -9.32
CA SER A 19 -10.29 -3.08 -8.42
C SER A 19 -10.74 -3.75 -7.13
N LEU A 20 -10.70 -2.99 -6.04
CA LEU A 20 -11.26 -3.38 -4.77
C LEU A 20 -11.68 -2.14 -3.97
N THR A 21 -12.59 -2.35 -3.02
CA THR A 21 -12.85 -1.39 -1.96
C THR A 21 -12.14 -1.86 -0.70
N MET A 22 -11.34 -0.99 -0.09
CA MET A 22 -10.67 -1.23 1.17
C MET A 22 -11.34 -0.46 2.29
N GLU A 23 -11.46 -1.08 3.45
CA GLU A 23 -11.69 -0.39 4.70
C GLU A 23 -10.34 0.04 5.28
N MET A 24 -10.16 1.35 5.45
CA MET A 24 -8.96 1.97 6.00
C MET A 24 -9.20 2.41 7.45
N THR A 25 -8.26 2.08 8.33
CA THR A 25 -8.26 2.49 9.74
C THR A 25 -6.92 3.10 10.12
N GLU A 26 -6.92 4.32 10.61
CA GLU A 26 -5.72 4.96 11.15
C GLU A 26 -5.58 4.69 12.65
N LEU A 27 -4.37 4.35 13.08
CA LEU A 27 -4.03 4.04 14.45
C LEU A 27 -2.80 4.85 14.87
N GLN A 28 -2.90 5.45 16.05
CA GLN A 28 -1.83 6.22 16.66
C GLN A 28 -1.52 5.68 18.06
N ARG A 29 -0.29 5.22 18.27
CA ARG A 29 0.18 4.70 19.57
C ARG A 29 1.51 5.34 19.94
N GLY A 30 1.46 6.35 20.81
CA GLY A 30 2.64 7.15 21.15
C GLY A 30 3.21 7.85 19.91
N ALA A 31 4.47 7.57 19.58
CA ALA A 31 5.14 8.10 18.39
C ALA A 31 4.95 7.24 17.14
N GLU A 32 4.40 6.03 17.26
CA GLU A 32 4.10 5.18 16.12
C GLU A 32 2.81 5.63 15.43
N ARG A 33 2.80 5.55 14.10
CA ARG A 33 1.61 5.75 13.27
C ARG A 33 1.42 4.54 12.38
N ARG A 34 0.18 4.06 12.28
CA ARG A 34 -0.16 2.93 11.45
C ARG A 34 -1.43 3.20 10.67
N LEU A 35 -1.44 2.85 9.40
CA LEU A 35 -2.63 2.86 8.55
C LEU A 35 -2.92 1.44 8.11
N ASP A 36 -3.96 0.85 8.67
CA ASP A 36 -4.44 -0.47 8.30
C ASP A 36 -5.38 -0.37 7.11
N PHE A 37 -5.29 -1.35 6.22
CA PHE A 37 -6.27 -1.55 5.17
C PHE A 37 -6.73 -3.00 5.15
N ARG A 38 -8.03 -3.21 4.94
CA ARG A 38 -8.63 -4.54 4.80
C ARG A 38 -9.51 -4.58 3.57
N CYS A 39 -9.54 -5.71 2.89
CA CYS A 39 -10.44 -5.93 1.76
C CYS A 39 -11.89 -5.91 2.26
N HIS A 40 -12.62 -4.83 1.94
CA HIS A 40 -14.04 -4.69 2.25
C HIS A 40 -14.89 -5.39 1.19
N ASP A 41 -14.59 -5.12 -0.09
CA ASP A 41 -15.26 -5.76 -1.22
C ASP A 41 -14.33 -5.90 -2.42
N SER A 42 -14.39 -7.05 -3.09
CA SER A 42 -13.60 -7.33 -4.29
C SER A 42 -14.13 -8.55 -5.04
N PHE A 43 -14.18 -8.46 -6.36
CA PHE A 43 -14.41 -9.61 -7.25
C PHE A 43 -13.16 -10.50 -7.43
N MET A 44 -11.95 -9.98 -7.18
CA MET A 44 -10.69 -10.64 -7.51
C MET A 44 -9.88 -11.10 -6.31
N PHE A 45 -10.19 -10.65 -5.10
CA PHE A 45 -9.44 -10.99 -3.90
C PHE A 45 -10.36 -11.52 -2.80
N ASN A 46 -9.96 -12.61 -2.18
CA ASN A 46 -10.50 -13.09 -0.89
C ASN A 46 -9.85 -12.30 0.25
N GLU A 47 -8.56 -12.00 0.11
CA GLU A 47 -7.82 -11.16 1.04
C GLU A 47 -6.97 -10.17 0.26
N PHE A 48 -7.01 -8.92 0.71
CA PHE A 48 -6.10 -7.86 0.33
C PHE A 48 -5.98 -6.96 1.55
N ASN A 49 -5.19 -7.42 2.51
CA ASN A 49 -5.11 -6.83 3.84
C ASN A 49 -3.67 -6.42 4.11
N GLY A 50 -3.48 -5.34 4.84
CA GLY A 50 -2.13 -4.91 5.15
C GLY A 50 -2.08 -3.67 6.01
N GLU A 51 -0.87 -3.16 6.13
CA GLU A 51 -0.57 -2.00 6.96
C GLU A 51 0.57 -1.19 6.35
N TRP A 52 0.47 0.12 6.54
CA TRP A 52 1.58 1.04 6.51
C TRP A 52 1.96 1.36 7.94
N GLN A 53 3.23 1.22 8.30
CA GLN A 53 3.71 1.53 9.64
C GLN A 53 4.87 2.53 9.57
N LEU A 54 4.70 3.65 10.25
CA LEU A 54 5.75 4.64 10.51
C LEU A 54 6.28 4.44 11.93
N THR A 55 7.58 4.20 12.01
CA THR A 55 8.30 4.03 13.29
C THR A 55 9.48 4.99 13.33
N PRO A 56 9.58 5.86 14.35
CA PRO A 56 10.78 6.68 14.55
C PRO A 56 12.02 5.82 14.77
N ILE A 57 13.13 6.17 14.13
CA ILE A 57 14.43 5.52 14.31
C ILE A 57 15.47 6.56 14.72
N GLY A 58 15.53 6.83 16.03
CA GLY A 58 16.35 7.92 16.57
C GLY A 58 15.60 9.25 16.57
N ALA A 59 16.34 10.36 16.56
CA ALA A 59 15.77 11.70 16.74
C ALA A 59 15.25 12.33 15.43
N ASP A 60 15.80 11.94 14.29
CA ASP A 60 15.67 12.66 13.01
C ASP A 60 15.35 11.74 11.82
N ARG A 61 15.07 10.46 12.06
CA ARG A 61 14.75 9.49 11.01
C ARG A 61 13.48 8.73 11.35
N THR A 62 12.79 8.29 10.30
CA THR A 62 11.60 7.45 10.40
C THR A 62 11.72 6.33 9.38
N SER A 63 11.31 5.12 9.77
CA SER A 63 11.11 4.01 8.86
C SER A 63 9.66 3.90 8.47
N LEU A 64 9.41 3.75 7.16
CA LEU A 64 8.11 3.41 6.60
C LEU A 64 8.16 1.95 6.14
N ALA A 65 7.36 1.10 6.77
CA ALA A 65 7.16 -0.29 6.37
C ALA A 65 5.79 -0.45 5.70
N TYR A 66 5.76 -1.16 4.57
CA TYR A 66 4.54 -1.60 3.92
C TYR A 66 4.48 -3.14 3.97
N ARG A 67 3.37 -3.67 4.49
CA ARG A 67 3.11 -5.11 4.53
C ARG A 67 1.75 -5.38 3.91
N VAL A 68 1.67 -6.41 3.09
CA VAL A 68 0.42 -6.83 2.46
C VAL A 68 0.33 -8.35 2.39
N GLN A 69 -0.85 -8.87 2.68
CA GLN A 69 -1.24 -10.26 2.49
C GLN A 69 -2.35 -10.29 1.44
N VAL A 70 -2.13 -11.08 0.38
CA VAL A 70 -3.04 -11.17 -0.76
C VAL A 70 -3.39 -12.62 -1.02
N THR A 71 -4.70 -12.89 -1.06
CA THR A 71 -5.27 -14.18 -1.47
C THR A 71 -6.19 -13.92 -2.66
N PRO A 72 -5.83 -14.29 -3.90
CA PRO A 72 -6.68 -14.08 -5.05
C PRO A 72 -7.93 -14.98 -5.05
N LYS A 73 -8.93 -14.57 -5.82
CA LYS A 73 -10.10 -15.35 -6.23
C LYS A 73 -9.92 -15.87 -7.64
N GLY A 74 -10.39 -17.09 -7.88
CA GLY A 74 -10.50 -17.66 -9.22
C GLY A 74 -9.15 -17.81 -9.92
N PRO A 75 -9.06 -17.57 -11.25
CA PRO A 75 -7.89 -17.93 -12.06
C PRO A 75 -6.71 -16.96 -11.95
N LEU A 76 -6.76 -15.95 -11.05
CA LEU A 76 -5.69 -14.96 -10.92
C LEU A 76 -4.38 -15.66 -10.50
N PRO A 77 -3.31 -15.62 -11.32
CA PRO A 77 -2.06 -16.29 -10.97
C PRO A 77 -1.35 -15.57 -9.82
N VAL A 78 -1.08 -16.28 -8.72
CA VAL A 78 -0.35 -15.74 -7.55
C VAL A 78 1.00 -15.11 -7.97
N LEU A 79 1.73 -15.77 -8.87
CA LEU A 79 3.01 -15.27 -9.38
C LEU A 79 2.90 -13.90 -10.08
N ALA A 80 1.81 -13.65 -10.80
CA ALA A 80 1.61 -12.37 -11.48
C ALA A 80 1.36 -11.24 -10.47
N ILE A 81 0.59 -11.54 -9.41
CA ILE A 81 0.33 -10.60 -8.31
C ILE A 81 1.61 -10.29 -7.54
N GLU A 82 2.36 -11.33 -7.16
CA GLU A 82 3.62 -11.15 -6.44
C GLU A 82 4.64 -10.34 -7.25
N TRP A 83 4.77 -10.63 -8.54
CA TRP A 83 5.62 -9.85 -9.44
C TRP A 83 5.17 -8.40 -9.48
N ARG A 84 3.86 -8.14 -9.62
CA ARG A 84 3.31 -6.78 -9.62
C ARG A 84 3.66 -6.01 -8.35
N ILE A 85 3.42 -6.61 -7.18
CA ILE A 85 3.74 -6.01 -5.88
C ILE A 85 5.25 -5.73 -5.78
N ARG A 86 6.08 -6.67 -6.23
CA ARG A 86 7.54 -6.54 -6.20
C ARG A 86 8.06 -5.40 -7.06
N GLU A 87 7.46 -5.17 -8.24
CA GLU A 87 7.89 -4.10 -9.15
C GLU A 87 7.34 -2.73 -8.74
N ASP A 88 6.12 -2.66 -8.19
CA ASP A 88 5.46 -1.38 -7.91
C ASP A 88 5.75 -0.79 -6.54
N VAL A 89 5.78 -1.64 -5.51
CA VAL A 89 5.84 -1.14 -4.14
C VAL A 89 7.15 -0.39 -3.90
N PRO A 90 8.34 -0.90 -4.29
CA PRO A 90 9.60 -0.19 -4.06
C PRO A 90 9.65 1.24 -4.64
N PRO A 91 9.36 1.49 -5.93
CA PRO A 91 9.38 2.86 -6.45
C PRO A 91 8.29 3.74 -5.81
N ASN A 92 7.14 3.18 -5.44
CA ASN A 92 6.11 3.93 -4.71
C ASN A 92 6.58 4.37 -3.31
N LEU A 93 7.24 3.48 -2.56
CA LEU A 93 7.85 3.81 -1.27
C LEU A 93 8.94 4.88 -1.42
N GLN A 94 9.74 4.80 -2.48
CA GLN A 94 10.76 5.80 -2.78
C GLN A 94 10.12 7.16 -3.12
N ALA A 95 9.04 7.18 -3.89
CA ALA A 95 8.31 8.41 -4.19
C ALA A 95 7.72 9.06 -2.93
N ILE A 96 7.15 8.26 -2.02
CA ILE A 96 6.65 8.75 -0.72
C ILE A 96 7.78 9.37 0.10
N LYS A 97 8.94 8.70 0.15
CA LYS A 97 10.13 9.24 0.84
C LYS A 97 10.52 10.61 0.27
N LEU A 98 10.70 10.69 -1.05
CA LEU A 98 11.09 11.94 -1.72
C LEU A 98 10.07 13.05 -1.49
N ALA A 99 8.78 12.73 -1.57
CA ALA A 99 7.71 13.67 -1.30
C ALA A 99 7.78 14.19 0.15
N ALA A 100 7.93 13.30 1.14
CA ALA A 100 8.03 13.66 2.55
C ALA A 100 9.26 14.54 2.84
N GLU A 101 10.42 14.21 2.25
CA GLU A 101 11.66 14.98 2.40
C GLU A 101 11.63 16.33 1.67
N SER A 102 10.76 16.47 0.66
CA SER A 102 10.60 17.73 -0.08
C SER A 102 9.71 18.76 0.62
N ILE A 103 8.95 18.36 1.65
CA ILE A 103 8.07 19.27 2.38
C ILE A 103 8.93 20.18 3.27
N PRO A 104 8.91 21.51 3.07
CA PRO A 104 9.64 22.44 3.92
C PRO A 104 9.18 22.33 5.38
N ILE A 105 10.11 22.42 6.32
CA ILE A 105 9.81 22.31 7.76
C ILE A 105 8.79 23.37 8.21
N GLU A 106 8.76 24.52 7.54
CA GLU A 106 7.83 25.61 7.80
C GLU A 106 6.36 25.23 7.55
N MET A 107 6.10 24.22 6.70
CA MET A 107 4.76 23.72 6.38
C MET A 107 4.28 22.62 7.32
N LEU A 108 5.12 22.12 8.23
CA LEU A 108 4.78 21.01 9.14
C LEU A 108 4.15 21.49 10.48
N ARG A 109 3.55 22.68 10.51
CA ARG A 109 2.97 23.31 11.71
C ARG A 109 1.45 23.30 11.71
#